data_AF-A0AAU9KFX2-F1
#
_entry.id   AF-A0AAU9KFX2-F1
#
_cell.length_a   1.000
_cell.length_b   1.000
_cell.length_c   1.000
_cell.angle_alpha   90.00
_cell.angle_beta   90.00
_cell.angle_gamma   90.00
#
_symmetry.space_group_name_H-M   'P 1'
#
loop_
_entity.id
_entity.type
_entity.pdbx_description
1 polymer ?
#
loop_
_entity_poly.entity_id
_entity_poly.type
_entity_poly.pdbx_seq_one_letter_code
_entity_poly.pdbx_strand_id
1 'polypeptide(L)' 'MSFYACYMLTPVQPPQRLRCSYIGFTVSPIRRLRQHNGELVQGAKRTRKYRPWEMIVLVHGFPSKFRALQFEWMWQHPFG' A
#
# COMPACT_ATOMS: atom_id res chain seq x y z
N MET A 1 -12.64 16.78 -6.76
CA MET A 1 -12.49 16.11 -5.44
C MET A 1 -11.13 15.45 -5.37
N SER A 2 -10.43 15.58 -4.25
CA SER A 2 -9.14 14.89 -4.05
C SER A 2 -9.37 13.40 -3.77
N PHE A 3 -8.59 12.53 -4.40
CA PHE A 3 -8.63 11.09 -4.13
C PHE A 3 -7.65 10.72 -3.01
N TYR A 4 -8.15 10.05 -1.98
CA TYR A 4 -7.36 9.54 -0.86
C TYR A 4 -7.71 8.07 -0.65
N ALA A 5 -6.68 7.23 -0.54
CA ALA A 5 -6.86 5.82 -0.30
C ALA A 5 -5.75 5.23 0.55
N CYS A 6 -6.10 4.17 1.27
CA CYS A 6 -5.18 3.26 1.91
C CYS A 6 -5.25 1.92 1.19
N TYR A 7 -4.14 1.18 1.14
CA TYR A 7 -4.07 -0.09 0.42
C TYR A 7 -3.24 -1.12 1.17
N MET A 8 -3.44 -2.37 0.81
CA MET A 8 -2.60 -3.49 1.22
C MET A 8 -1.99 -4.15 -0.03
N LEU A 9 -0.67 -4.33 -0.01
CA LEU A 9 0.07 -5.09 -1.01
C LEU A 9 0.52 -6.43 -0.45
N THR A 10 0.61 -7.42 -1.33
CA THR A 10 1.30 -8.69 -1.09
C THR A 10 2.16 -9.07 -2.28
N PRO A 11 3.26 -9.82 -2.10
CA PRO A 11 3.97 -10.44 -3.21
C PRO A 11 3.03 -11.37 -3.98
N VAL A 12 3.20 -11.46 -5.31
CA VAL A 12 2.38 -12.37 -6.12
C VAL A 12 2.74 -13.83 -5.83
N GLN A 13 4.03 -14.12 -5.62
CA GLN A 13 4.54 -15.48 -5.53
C GLN A 13 4.49 -16.06 -4.09
N PRO A 14 4.11 -17.34 -3.92
CA PRO A 14 4.31 -18.08 -2.67
C PRO A 14 5.80 -18.34 -2.37
N PRO A 15 6.18 -18.56 -1.10
CA PRO A 15 5.33 -18.49 0.09
C PRO A 15 5.09 -17.05 0.57
N GLN A 16 5.78 -16.05 0.01
CA GLN A 16 5.75 -14.68 0.54
C GLN A 16 4.39 -14.00 0.40
N ARG A 17 3.57 -14.38 -0.58
CA ARG A 17 2.17 -13.92 -0.69
C ARG A 17 1.39 -14.00 0.62
N LEU A 18 1.59 -15.07 1.40
CA LEU A 18 0.88 -15.31 2.67
C LEU A 18 1.63 -14.79 3.90
N ARG A 19 2.90 -14.40 3.75
CA ARG A 19 3.80 -14.08 4.88
C ARG A 19 4.23 -12.62 4.91
N CYS A 20 4.03 -11.89 3.82
CA CYS A 20 4.50 -10.53 3.65
C CYS A 20 3.36 -9.67 3.15
N SER A 21 3.05 -8.63 3.91
CA SER A 21 2.17 -7.55 3.48
C SER A 21 2.86 -6.21 3.63
N TYR A 22 2.31 -5.22 2.93
CA TYR A 22 2.68 -3.82 3.09
C TYR A 22 1.42 -2.97 3.04
N ILE A 23 1.18 -2.17 4.08
CA ILE A 23 0.05 -1.24 4.17
C ILE A 23 0.58 0.16 3.90
N GLY A 24 -0.12 0.93 3.07
CA GLY A 24 0.29 2.29 2.74
C GLY A 24 -0.85 3.22 2.33
N PHE A 25 -0.56 4.52 2.30
CA PHE A 25 -1.43 5.57 1.76
C PHE A 25 -1.04 6.01 0.33
N THR A 26 -2.03 6.40 -0.49
CA THR A 26 -1.81 6.97 -1.82
C THR A 26 -2.94 7.91 -2.28
N VAL A 27 -2.59 8.82 -3.19
CA VAL A 27 -3.52 9.63 -4.00
C VAL A 27 -3.61 9.13 -5.46
N SER A 28 -2.81 8.12 -5.82
CA SER A 28 -2.76 7.54 -7.17
C SER A 28 -2.33 6.07 -7.06
N PRO A 29 -3.29 5.11 -6.98
CA PRO A 29 -3.01 3.70 -6.75
C PRO A 29 -2.11 3.07 -7.81
N ILE A 30 -2.40 3.30 -9.09
CA ILE A 30 -1.63 2.76 -10.22
C ILE A 30 -0.18 3.25 -10.18
N ARG A 31 0.03 4.56 -10.03
CA ARG A 31 1.39 5.12 -9.92
C ARG A 31 2.12 4.51 -8.73
N ARG A 32 1.47 4.40 -7.56
CA ARG A 32 2.09 3.87 -6.35
C ARG A 32 2.47 2.40 -6.48
N LEU A 33 1.63 1.56 -7.10
CA LEU A 33 1.96 0.16 -7.38
C LEU A 33 3.21 0.03 -8.25
N ARG A 34 3.30 0.82 -9.33
CA ARG A 34 4.49 0.87 -10.21
C ARG A 34 5.75 1.31 -9.47
N GLN A 35 5.65 2.24 -8.51
CA GLN A 35 6.77 2.62 -7.63
C GLN A 35 7.23 1.44 -6.74
N HIS A 36 6.29 0.71 -6.13
CA HIS A 36 6.62 -0.47 -5.33
C HIS A 36 7.28 -1.57 -6.17
N ASN A 37 6.80 -1.78 -7.39
CA ASN A 37 7.36 -2.73 -8.36
C ASN A 37 8.65 -2.27 -9.05
N GLY A 38 9.10 -1.05 -8.79
CA GLY A 38 10.39 -0.55 -9.28
C GLY A 38 10.38 -0.09 -10.73
N GLU A 39 9.21 -0.01 -11.37
CA GLU A 39 9.05 0.64 -12.67
C GLU A 39 9.23 2.16 -12.57
N LEU A 40 8.93 2.71 -11.38
CA LEU A 40 9.11 4.12 -11.05
C LEU A 40 9.96 4.28 -9.78
N VAL A 41 10.61 5.43 -9.65
CA VAL A 41 11.38 5.80 -8.45
C VAL A 41 10.49 6.09 -7.24
N GLN A 42 11.10 6.13 -6.04
CA GLN A 42 10.45 6.42 -4.75
C GLN A 42 9.48 5.33 -4.23
N GLY A 43 9.71 4.07 -4.59
CA GLY A 43 9.09 2.93 -3.90
C GLY A 43 9.65 2.71 -2.49
N ALA A 44 8.82 2.20 -1.57
CA ALA A 44 9.23 1.92 -0.19
C ALA A 44 10.38 0.89 -0.15
N LYS A 45 11.35 1.10 0.76
CA LYS A 45 12.51 0.19 0.90
C LYS A 45 12.10 -1.26 1.15
N ARG A 46 11.04 -1.48 1.95
CA ARG A 46 10.52 -2.82 2.30
C ARG A 46 10.00 -3.59 1.08
N THR A 47 9.49 -2.91 0.05
CA THR A 47 8.94 -3.54 -1.16
C THR A 47 9.98 -3.69 -2.29
N ARG A 48 11.27 -3.44 -2.03
CA ARG A 48 12.32 -3.69 -3.02
C ARG A 48 12.56 -5.18 -3.26
N LYS A 49 12.30 -6.02 -2.26
CA LYS A 49 12.35 -7.49 -2.35
C LYS A 49 10.97 -8.04 -2.72
N TYR A 50 10.93 -9.28 -3.23
CA TYR A 50 9.71 -10.05 -3.51
C TYR A 50 8.75 -9.41 -4.51
N ARG A 51 9.28 -8.60 -5.44
CA ARG A 51 8.53 -8.13 -6.59
C ARG A 51 8.20 -9.31 -7.53
N PRO A 52 7.09 -9.25 -8.30
CA PRO A 52 6.09 -8.19 -8.27
C PRO A 52 5.19 -8.27 -7.03
N TRP A 53 4.79 -7.11 -6.54
CA TRP A 53 3.72 -6.90 -5.59
C TRP A 53 2.42 -6.64 -6.34
N GLU A 54 1.31 -7.07 -5.74
CA GLU A 54 -0.04 -6.77 -6.20
C GLU A 54 -0.81 -6.05 -5.09
N MET A 55 -1.77 -5.21 -5.50
CA MET A 55 -2.66 -4.51 -4.57
C MET A 55 -3.93 -5.32 -4.38
N ILE A 56 -4.04 -5.99 -3.23
CA ILE A 56 -5.16 -6.89 -2.94
C ILE A 56 -6.33 -6.20 -2.23
N VAL A 57 -6.08 -5.04 -1.61
CA VAL A 57 -7.12 -4.23 -0.97
C VAL A 57 -6.86 -2.76 -1.27
N LEU A 58 -7.92 -2.02 -1.58
CA LEU A 58 -7.93 -0.57 -1.72
C LEU A 58 -9.15 -0.01 -0.98
N VAL A 59 -8.92 0.75 0.08
CA VAL A 59 -9.95 1.47 0.83
C VAL A 59 -9.85 2.93 0.41
N HIS A 60 -10.93 3.51 -0.11
CA HIS A 60 -10.96 4.88 -0.61
C HIS A 60 -12.23 5.62 -0.18
N GLY A 61 -12.32 6.90 -0.52
CA GLY A 61 -13.46 7.75 -0.14
C GLY A 61 -13.25 8.48 1.18
N PHE A 62 -12.01 8.56 1.67
CA PHE A 62 -11.71 9.33 2.87
C PHE A 62 -12.03 10.83 2.65
N PRO A 63 -12.67 11.49 3.63
CA PRO A 63 -13.06 12.90 3.49
C PRO A 63 -11.85 13.84 3.57
N SER A 64 -10.70 13.38 4.07
CA SER A 64 -9.46 14.15 4.10
C SER A 64 -8.23 13.26 4.15
N LYS A 65 -7.06 13.81 3.78
CA LYS A 65 -5.75 13.17 3.95
C LYS A 65 -5.51 12.74 5.40
N PHE A 66 -5.90 13.58 6.36
CA PHE A 66 -5.72 13.30 7.78
C PHE A 66 -6.45 12.03 8.21
N ARG A 67 -7.72 11.87 7.80
CA ARG A 67 -8.50 10.65 8.11
C ARG A 67 -7.92 9.40 7.46
N ALA A 68 -7.42 9.52 6.24
CA ALA A 68 -6.74 8.41 5.56
C ALA A 68 -5.45 7.99 6.31
N LEU A 69 -4.63 8.94 6.76
CA LEU A 69 -3.41 8.64 7.50
C LEU A 69 -3.69 8.05 8.90
N GLN A 70 -4.75 8.50 9.59
CA GLN A 70 -5.19 7.87 10.84
C GLN A 70 -5.59 6.40 10.61
N PHE A 71 -6.34 6.13 9.55
CA PHE A 71 -6.72 4.76 9.17
C PHE A 71 -5.51 3.90 8.81
N GLU A 72 -4.58 4.41 7.99
CA GLU A 72 -3.32 3.73 7.65
C GLU A 72 -2.56 3.32 8.91
N TRP A 73 -2.42 4.24 9.88
CA TRP A 73 -1.69 3.99 11.11
C TRP A 73 -2.35 2.90 11.96
N MET A 74 -3.67 2.98 12.19
CA MET A 74 -4.42 1.98 12.93
C MET A 74 -4.35 0.60 12.24
N TRP A 75 -4.36 0.57 10.91
CA TRP A 75 -4.25 -0.68 10.15
C TRP A 75 -2.84 -1.29 10.26
N GLN A 76 -1.80 -0.47 10.33
CA GLN A 76 -0.42 -0.94 10.59
C GLN A 76 -0.22 -1.44 12.03
N HIS A 77 -0.99 -0.90 13.00
CA HIS A 77 -0.87 -1.17 14.43
C HIS A 77 -2.24 -1.56 15.04
N PRO A 78 -2.81 -2.71 14.66
CA PRO A 78 -4.17 -3.09 15.05
C PRO A 78 -4.35 -3.35 16.55
N PHE A 79 -3.26 -3.55 17.29
CA PHE A 79 -3.23 -3.77 18.74
C PHE A 79 -2.55 -2.62 19.49
N GLY A 80 -2.43 -1.45 18.86
CA GLY A 80 -1.87 -0.25 19.48
C GLY A 80 -2.65 0.21 20.71
#